data_AF-A0A377BMS3-F1
#
_entry.id   AF-A0A377BMS3-F1
#
_cell.length_a   1.000
_cell.length_b   1.000
_cell.length_c   1.000
_cell.angle_alpha   90.00
_cell.angle_beta   90.00
_cell.angle_gamma   90.00
#
_symmetry.space_group_name_H-M   'P 1'
#
loop_
_entity.id
_entity.type
_entity.pdbx_description
1 polymer ?
#
loop_
_entity_poly.entity_id
_entity_poly.type
_entity_poly.pdbx_seq_one_letter_code
_entity_poly.pdbx_strand_id
1 'polypeptide(L)'
;MFRTGSADVEPYMRDILRAIAPVLNGIPNRISLSGHTDDFPYASGEKGYSNWELSADRANASRRELMVGGLDSGKVLRVVGMAATMRLSDRGPDDAVNRRISLLVLNKQAEQAILHENAESQNEPVSGPGKNLRLHHRSVFPQCHQPNRGDSVSMDISDFYQTFFDEADELLADMEQHLLVLQPEAPDAEQLNAIFRAAHSIKGGAGTFGFSVLQETTHLMENLLDEARRGEMQLNTDIINLFLETKDIMQEQLDAYKQSQEPDAASFDYICQALRQLALEAKGETPSAVTRLSVVAKSEPQDEQSRSQSPRRIILSRLKAGEVDLLEEELGHLTTLTDVVKGADSLSAILPGRHRRR
;
A
#
# COMPACT_ATOMS: atom_id res chain seq x y z
N MET A 1 -8.99 4.86 -21.69
CA MET A 1 -10.00 5.19 -20.66
C MET A 1 -10.29 6.68 -20.68
N PHE A 2 -9.26 7.48 -20.94
CA PHE A 2 -9.34 8.91 -21.17
C PHE A 2 -8.72 9.22 -22.53
N ARG A 3 -9.06 10.38 -23.08
CA ARG A 3 -8.34 10.92 -24.24
C ARG A 3 -6.86 11.12 -23.88
N THR A 4 -5.98 10.96 -24.88
CA THR A 4 -4.54 11.13 -24.72
C THR A 4 -4.22 12.52 -24.14
N GLY A 5 -3.42 12.57 -23.07
CA GLY A 5 -3.07 13.82 -22.39
C GLY A 5 -4.26 14.58 -21.79
N SER A 6 -5.39 13.92 -21.51
CA SER A 6 -6.57 14.60 -20.94
C SER A 6 -7.21 13.76 -19.82
N ALA A 7 -8.00 14.45 -18.99
CA ALA A 7 -8.92 13.86 -18.00
C ALA A 7 -10.33 13.66 -18.57
N ASP A 8 -10.54 13.93 -19.86
CA ASP A 8 -11.79 13.64 -20.55
C ASP A 8 -12.00 12.13 -20.66
N VAL A 9 -13.07 11.66 -20.02
CA VAL A 9 -13.46 10.25 -20.01
C VAL A 9 -13.96 9.83 -21.39
N GLU A 10 -13.41 8.74 -21.92
CA GLU A 10 -13.87 8.16 -23.19
C GLU A 10 -15.29 7.57 -23.05
N PRO A 11 -16.10 7.55 -24.12
CA PRO A 11 -17.49 7.08 -24.06
C PRO A 11 -17.65 5.71 -23.40
N TYR A 12 -16.83 4.73 -23.79
CA TYR A 12 -16.91 3.39 -23.23
C TYR A 12 -16.61 3.35 -21.71
N MET A 13 -15.67 4.18 -21.23
CA MET A 13 -15.32 4.25 -19.81
C MET A 13 -16.40 4.95 -19.01
N ARG A 14 -17.04 5.97 -19.59
CA ARG A 14 -18.23 6.61 -19.01
C ARG A 14 -19.35 5.59 -18.81
N ASP A 15 -19.60 4.75 -19.80
CA ASP A 15 -20.66 3.73 -19.72
C ASP A 15 -20.36 2.73 -18.60
N ILE A 16 -19.11 2.27 -18.48
CA ILE A 16 -18.66 1.40 -17.39
C ILE A 16 -18.88 2.06 -16.03
N LEU A 17 -18.35 3.27 -15.82
CA LEU A 17 -18.44 3.96 -14.54
C LEU A 17 -19.90 4.24 -14.12
N ARG A 18 -20.77 4.56 -15.08
CA ARG A 18 -22.19 4.77 -14.79
C ARG A 18 -22.93 3.47 -14.50
N ALA A 19 -22.56 2.38 -15.16
CA ALA A 19 -23.17 1.07 -14.93
C ALA A 19 -22.80 0.48 -13.55
N ILE A 20 -21.57 0.71 -13.07
CA ILE A 20 -21.13 0.18 -11.77
C ILE A 20 -21.64 1.00 -10.58
N ALA A 21 -21.97 2.27 -10.77
CA ALA A 21 -22.38 3.16 -9.68
C ALA A 21 -23.59 2.66 -8.85
N PRO A 22 -24.70 2.18 -9.46
CA PRO A 22 -25.81 1.61 -8.70
C PRO A 22 -25.45 0.33 -7.94
N VAL A 23 -24.56 -0.50 -8.51
CA VAL A 23 -24.08 -1.73 -7.87
C VAL A 23 -23.30 -1.39 -6.61
N LEU A 24 -22.44 -0.37 -6.68
CA LEU A 24 -21.66 0.11 -5.54
C LEU A 24 -22.57 0.64 -4.41
N ASN A 25 -23.72 1.24 -4.72
CA ASN A 25 -24.69 1.64 -3.68
C ASN A 25 -25.36 0.45 -2.97
N GLY A 26 -25.36 -0.75 -3.57
CA GLY A 26 -25.92 -1.95 -2.97
C GLY A 26 -25.19 -2.43 -1.71
N ILE A 27 -23.95 -1.97 -1.50
CA ILE A 27 -23.14 -2.28 -0.33
C ILE A 27 -22.92 -1.03 0.54
N PRO A 28 -22.81 -1.15 1.88
CA PRO A 28 -22.67 0.01 2.76
C PRO A 28 -21.26 0.60 2.78
N ASN A 29 -20.27 -0.09 2.23
CA ASN A 29 -18.85 0.24 2.30
C ASN A 29 -18.50 1.52 1.51
N ARG A 30 -17.65 2.39 2.06
CA ARG A 30 -17.09 3.52 1.31
C ARG A 30 -16.02 3.08 0.32
N ILE A 31 -15.68 3.95 -0.63
CA ILE A 31 -14.73 3.68 -1.71
C ILE A 31 -13.59 4.70 -1.73
N SER A 32 -12.38 4.24 -2.07
CA SER A 32 -11.22 5.08 -2.39
C SER A 32 -10.96 4.99 -3.89
N LEU A 33 -10.80 6.14 -4.55
CA LEU A 33 -10.63 6.18 -6.01
C LEU A 33 -9.26 6.76 -6.35
N SER A 34 -8.41 5.98 -7.02
CA SER A 34 -7.05 6.38 -7.38
C SER A 34 -6.87 6.45 -8.89
N GLY A 35 -6.24 7.50 -9.39
CA GLY A 35 -5.86 7.64 -10.79
C GLY A 35 -4.37 7.40 -10.98
N HIS A 36 -4.02 6.63 -12.00
CA HIS A 36 -2.63 6.36 -12.39
C HIS A 36 -2.37 6.84 -13.81
N THR A 37 -1.20 7.45 -14.01
CA THR A 37 -0.71 7.95 -15.30
C THR A 37 0.63 7.30 -15.66
N ASP A 38 0.91 7.25 -16.95
CA ASP A 38 2.17 6.79 -17.54
C ASP A 38 3.37 7.71 -17.25
N ASP A 39 4.57 7.24 -17.58
CA ASP A 39 5.86 7.87 -17.27
C ASP A 39 6.34 8.87 -18.34
N PHE A 40 5.61 9.00 -19.46
CA PHE A 40 5.97 9.96 -20.49
C PHE A 40 5.66 11.38 -20.04
N PRO A 41 6.59 12.34 -20.19
CA PRO A 41 6.34 13.73 -19.87
C PRO A 41 5.10 14.21 -20.60
N TYR A 42 4.17 14.81 -19.85
CA TYR A 42 3.00 15.48 -20.40
C TYR A 42 3.45 16.44 -21.51
N ALA A 43 3.09 16.12 -22.76
CA ALA A 43 3.69 16.73 -23.95
C ALA A 43 3.09 18.11 -24.31
N SER A 44 1.99 18.53 -23.68
CA SER A 44 1.42 19.85 -23.91
C SER A 44 1.99 20.86 -22.91
N GLY A 45 2.71 21.84 -23.45
CA GLY A 45 3.53 22.82 -22.73
C GLY A 45 2.80 23.85 -21.86
N GLU A 46 1.88 23.41 -20.99
CA GLU A 46 1.43 24.21 -19.85
C GLU A 46 2.49 24.16 -18.74
N LYS A 47 2.99 25.34 -18.35
CA LYS A 47 3.95 25.46 -17.25
C LYS A 47 3.30 24.98 -15.93
N GLY A 48 3.78 23.86 -15.41
CA GLY A 48 3.43 23.35 -14.09
C GLY A 48 2.36 22.26 -14.08
N TYR A 49 1.78 21.89 -15.22
CA TYR A 49 0.89 20.73 -15.32
C TYR A 49 1.69 19.49 -15.71
N SER A 50 1.61 18.45 -14.89
CA SER A 50 2.35 17.21 -15.04
C SER A 50 1.43 16.00 -14.90
N ASN A 51 2.03 14.81 -14.95
CA ASN A 51 1.30 13.56 -14.75
C ASN A 51 0.71 13.47 -13.32
N TRP A 52 1.24 14.21 -12.34
CA TRP A 52 0.64 14.32 -11.01
C TRP A 52 -0.75 14.94 -11.06
N GLU A 53 -0.88 16.12 -11.66
CA GLU A 53 -2.16 16.83 -11.83
C GLU A 53 -3.12 15.99 -12.67
N LEU A 54 -2.62 15.43 -13.78
CA LEU A 54 -3.42 14.59 -14.68
C LEU A 54 -3.98 13.34 -13.98
N SER A 55 -3.21 12.71 -13.10
CA SER A 55 -3.64 11.52 -12.37
C SER A 55 -4.78 11.83 -11.38
N ALA A 56 -4.68 12.93 -10.64
CA ALA A 56 -5.71 13.40 -9.73
C ALA A 56 -6.97 13.86 -10.49
N ASP A 57 -6.81 14.53 -11.63
CA ASP A 57 -7.92 14.99 -12.47
C ASP A 57 -8.69 13.82 -13.08
N ARG A 58 -7.99 12.78 -13.56
CA ARG A 58 -8.60 11.54 -14.06
C ARG A 58 -9.38 10.78 -12.98
N ALA A 59 -8.84 10.73 -11.77
CA ALA A 59 -9.52 10.15 -10.62
C ALA A 59 -10.80 10.94 -10.29
N ASN A 60 -10.73 12.26 -10.27
CA ASN A 60 -11.90 13.13 -10.05
C ASN A 60 -12.91 13.09 -11.19
N ALA A 61 -12.47 12.98 -12.45
CA ALA A 61 -13.36 12.79 -13.59
C ALA A 61 -14.15 11.49 -13.47
N SER A 62 -13.47 10.41 -13.05
CA SER A 62 -14.13 9.13 -12.79
C SER A 62 -15.14 9.21 -11.65
N ARG A 63 -14.80 9.91 -10.56
CA ARG A 63 -15.72 10.20 -9.45
C ARG A 63 -16.98 10.91 -9.93
N ARG A 64 -16.86 11.90 -10.82
CA ARG A 64 -18.00 12.63 -11.38
C ARG A 64 -18.90 11.71 -12.20
N GLU A 65 -18.32 10.87 -13.05
CA GLU A 65 -19.12 9.93 -13.85
C GLU A 65 -19.84 8.88 -12.98
N LEU A 66 -19.22 8.42 -11.90
CA LEU A 66 -19.88 7.55 -10.91
C LEU A 66 -21.08 8.25 -10.25
N MET A 67 -20.93 9.51 -9.82
CA MET A 67 -22.05 10.27 -9.25
C MET A 67 -23.17 10.50 -10.28
N VAL A 68 -22.83 10.77 -11.55
CA VAL A 68 -23.83 10.86 -12.63
C VAL A 68 -24.53 9.50 -12.86
N GLY A 69 -23.80 8.39 -12.68
CA GLY A 69 -24.35 7.04 -12.64
C GLY A 69 -25.22 6.72 -11.43
N GLY A 70 -25.36 7.66 -10.49
CA GLY A 70 -26.20 7.52 -9.31
C GLY A 70 -25.47 7.10 -8.04
N LEU A 71 -24.13 7.08 -8.01
CA LEU A 71 -23.37 6.77 -6.80
C LEU A 71 -23.67 7.81 -5.71
N ASP A 72 -23.98 7.33 -4.49
CA ASP A 72 -24.30 8.23 -3.38
C ASP A 72 -23.12 9.14 -3.02
N SER A 73 -23.39 10.41 -2.74
CA SER A 73 -22.36 11.43 -2.55
C SER A 73 -21.40 11.16 -1.38
N GLY A 74 -21.83 10.37 -0.38
CA GLY A 74 -21.03 9.98 0.78
C GLY A 74 -20.21 8.71 0.59
N LYS A 75 -20.33 8.02 -0.55
CA LYS A 75 -19.64 6.74 -0.79
C LYS A 75 -18.17 6.91 -1.05
N VAL A 76 -17.76 7.97 -1.74
CA VAL A 76 -16.35 8.22 -2.05
C VAL A 76 -15.70 8.85 -0.82
N LEU A 77 -14.82 8.11 -0.14
CA LEU A 77 -14.11 8.58 1.03
C LEU A 77 -12.91 9.45 0.65
N ARG A 78 -12.14 9.06 -0.37
CA ARG A 78 -10.99 9.84 -0.86
C ARG A 78 -10.75 9.65 -2.35
N VAL A 79 -10.03 10.62 -2.92
CA VAL A 79 -9.50 10.58 -4.28
C VAL A 79 -7.99 10.76 -4.23
N VAL A 80 -7.24 9.92 -4.94
CA VAL A 80 -5.76 9.93 -4.93
C VAL A 80 -5.21 10.03 -6.36
N GLY A 81 -4.25 10.92 -6.58
CA GLY A 81 -3.45 10.97 -7.80
C GLY A 81 -2.10 10.30 -7.61
N MET A 82 -1.75 9.36 -8.48
CA MET A 82 -0.49 8.63 -8.44
C MET A 82 0.27 8.81 -9.76
N ALA A 83 1.42 9.50 -9.74
CA ALA A 83 2.33 9.61 -10.88
C ALA A 83 3.66 8.89 -10.61
N ALA A 84 4.16 8.16 -11.63
CA ALA A 84 5.50 7.57 -11.77
C ALA A 84 6.14 6.84 -10.56
N THR A 85 5.37 6.47 -9.53
CA THR A 85 5.90 5.91 -8.26
C THR A 85 5.49 4.47 -7.99
N MET A 86 4.62 3.87 -8.80
CA MET A 86 4.26 2.45 -8.72
C MET A 86 4.29 1.83 -10.12
N ARG A 87 5.49 1.43 -10.56
CA ARG A 87 5.68 0.61 -11.76
C ARG A 87 5.31 -0.83 -11.42
N LEU A 88 4.54 -1.51 -12.26
CA LEU A 88 4.51 -2.97 -12.21
C LEU A 88 5.84 -3.47 -12.81
N SER A 89 6.52 -4.35 -12.09
CA SER A 89 7.93 -4.74 -12.29
C SER A 89 8.23 -5.37 -13.65
N ASP A 90 7.22 -5.84 -14.37
CA ASP A 90 7.37 -6.73 -15.54
C ASP A 90 6.87 -6.14 -16.87
N ARG A 91 6.61 -4.82 -16.93
CA ARG A 91 5.99 -4.20 -18.12
C ARG A 91 6.69 -2.91 -18.54
N GLY A 92 6.71 -2.68 -19.85
CA GLY A 92 7.38 -1.52 -20.45
C GLY A 92 6.77 -0.18 -19.97
N PRO A 93 7.50 0.94 -20.06
CA PRO A 93 7.01 2.25 -19.61
C PRO A 93 5.71 2.71 -20.31
N ASP A 94 5.44 2.19 -21.52
CA ASP A 94 4.28 2.49 -22.36
C ASP A 94 3.05 1.62 -22.13
N ASP A 95 3.13 0.64 -21.23
CA ASP A 95 2.08 -0.37 -21.11
C ASP A 95 0.76 0.25 -20.63
N ALA A 96 -0.35 -0.13 -21.25
CA ALA A 96 -1.66 0.46 -20.97
C ALA A 96 -2.09 0.31 -19.50
N VAL A 97 -1.52 -0.69 -18.80
CA VAL A 97 -1.68 -0.96 -17.36
C VAL A 97 -1.19 0.20 -16.48
N ASN A 98 -0.24 0.99 -16.95
CA ASN A 98 0.28 2.17 -16.25
C ASN A 98 -0.72 3.35 -16.28
N ARG A 99 -1.77 3.28 -17.11
CA ARG A 99 -2.87 4.26 -17.23
C ARG A 99 -4.19 3.67 -16.76
N ARG A 100 -4.32 3.47 -15.44
CA ARG A 100 -5.50 2.82 -14.81
C ARG A 100 -6.23 3.73 -13.83
N ILE A 101 -7.50 3.41 -13.60
CA ILE A 101 -8.29 3.91 -12.47
C ILE A 101 -8.51 2.75 -11.52
N SER A 102 -8.09 2.91 -10.27
CA SER A 102 -8.29 1.93 -9.21
C SER A 102 -9.47 2.40 -8.35
N LEU A 103 -10.51 1.58 -8.23
CA LEU A 103 -11.64 1.82 -7.34
C LEU A 103 -11.62 0.75 -6.25
N LEU A 104 -11.20 1.14 -5.06
CA LEU A 104 -11.09 0.24 -3.92
C LEU A 104 -12.32 0.38 -3.03
N VAL A 105 -13.09 -0.71 -2.87
CA VAL A 105 -14.14 -0.79 -1.86
C VAL A 105 -13.50 -1.10 -0.51
N LEU A 106 -13.66 -0.20 0.45
CA LEU A 106 -12.96 -0.26 1.73
C LEU A 106 -13.69 -1.19 2.69
N ASN A 107 -12.97 -2.13 3.29
CA ASN A 107 -13.47 -2.83 4.47
C ASN A 107 -13.52 -1.88 5.68
N LYS A 108 -14.13 -2.33 6.78
CA LYS A 108 -14.31 -1.47 7.97
C LYS A 108 -12.97 -1.00 8.55
N GLN A 109 -11.96 -1.86 8.59
CA GLN A 109 -10.65 -1.52 9.13
C GLN A 109 -9.94 -0.45 8.29
N ALA A 110 -9.89 -0.62 6.96
CA ALA A 110 -9.29 0.33 6.04
C ALA A 110 -10.06 1.66 6.01
N GLU A 111 -11.39 1.62 6.06
CA GLU A 111 -12.23 2.82 6.21
C GLU A 111 -11.86 3.58 7.49
N GLN A 112 -11.76 2.90 8.63
CA GLN A 112 -11.41 3.53 9.90
C GLN A 112 -9.97 4.03 9.94
N ALA A 113 -9.01 3.29 9.37
CA ALA A 113 -7.62 3.75 9.29
C ALA A 113 -7.50 5.05 8.49
N ILE A 114 -8.18 5.13 7.34
CA ILE A 114 -8.21 6.36 6.52
C ILE A 114 -8.93 7.48 7.25
N LEU A 115 -10.05 7.18 7.93
CA LEU A 115 -10.77 8.19 8.72
C LEU A 115 -9.92 8.71 9.88
N HIS A 116 -9.17 7.84 10.56
CA HIS A 116 -8.28 8.22 11.66
C HIS A 116 -7.12 9.07 11.17
N GLU A 117 -6.45 8.65 10.09
CA GLU A 117 -5.39 9.42 9.42
C GLU A 117 -5.89 10.83 9.03
N ASN A 118 -7.12 10.92 8.51
CA ASN A 118 -7.74 12.21 8.16
C ASN A 118 -8.37 12.96 9.35
N ALA A 119 -8.59 12.32 10.50
CA ALA A 119 -9.19 12.92 11.69
C ALA A 119 -8.13 13.42 12.67
N GLU A 120 -6.96 12.78 12.72
CA GLU A 120 -5.73 13.33 13.32
C GLU A 120 -5.35 14.65 12.62
N SER A 121 -5.71 14.79 11.34
CA SER A 121 -5.82 16.07 10.63
C SER A 121 -7.15 16.80 10.95
N GLN A 122 -7.37 17.23 12.20
CA GLN A 122 -8.67 17.76 12.72
C GLN A 122 -9.60 18.43 11.68
N ASN A 123 -10.51 17.68 11.08
CA ASN A 123 -11.62 18.18 10.28
C ASN A 123 -12.91 17.45 10.70
N GLU A 124 -13.85 18.19 11.28
CA GLU A 124 -15.18 17.64 11.55
C GLU A 124 -15.93 17.33 10.24
N PRO A 125 -16.65 16.20 10.16
CA PRO A 125 -17.55 15.95 9.04
C PRO A 125 -18.66 17.00 9.04
N VAL A 126 -18.74 17.79 7.96
CA VAL A 126 -19.83 18.76 7.76
C VAL A 126 -21.17 18.01 7.69
N SER A 127 -21.84 17.88 8.83
CA SER A 127 -23.26 17.55 8.89
C SER A 127 -24.04 18.79 8.46
N GLY A 128 -24.49 18.82 7.20
CA GLY A 128 -25.29 19.92 6.67
C GLY A 128 -26.59 20.12 7.47
N PRO A 129 -27.02 21.36 7.76
CA PRO A 129 -28.26 21.60 8.49
C PRO A 129 -29.44 21.46 7.53
N GLY A 130 -30.08 20.28 7.51
CA GLY A 130 -31.36 20.07 6.85
C GLY A 130 -32.49 20.76 7.62
N LYS A 131 -32.65 22.07 7.42
CA LYS A 131 -33.89 22.79 7.79
C LYS A 131 -35.05 22.21 6.98
N ASN A 132 -36.12 21.85 7.71
CA ASN A 132 -37.45 21.57 7.19
C ASN A 132 -37.86 22.57 6.09
N LEU A 133 -37.96 22.10 4.86
CA LEU A 133 -38.78 22.76 3.84
C LEU A 133 -39.66 21.71 3.15
N ARG A 134 -40.91 21.62 3.62
CA ARG A 134 -41.98 20.94 2.90
C ARG A 134 -42.16 21.64 1.55
N LEU A 135 -41.88 20.93 0.46
CA LEU A 135 -42.35 21.29 -0.87
C LEU A 135 -43.30 20.19 -1.35
N HIS A 136 -44.58 20.55 -1.45
CA HIS A 136 -45.57 19.77 -2.16
C HIS A 136 -45.17 19.73 -3.64
N HIS A 137 -44.75 18.58 -4.14
CA HIS A 137 -44.82 18.33 -5.57
C HIS A 137 -45.57 17.04 -5.87
N ARG A 138 -46.63 17.27 -6.64
CA ARG A 138 -47.68 16.36 -7.06
C ARG A 138 -47.09 15.31 -8.00
N SER A 139 -47.38 14.04 -7.71
CA SER A 139 -47.12 12.87 -8.56
C SER A 139 -47.78 13.03 -9.92
N VAL A 140 -46.99 12.95 -11.00
CA VAL A 140 -47.41 12.43 -12.31
C VAL A 140 -46.17 11.93 -13.06
N PHE A 141 -45.96 10.61 -13.13
CA PHE A 141 -45.34 9.96 -14.30
C PHE A 141 -45.87 8.51 -14.44
N PRO A 142 -46.09 8.03 -15.67
CA PRO A 142 -46.80 6.79 -15.96
C PRO A 142 -45.89 5.56 -15.83
N GLN A 143 -46.50 4.44 -15.45
CA GLN A 143 -45.87 3.11 -15.41
C GLN A 143 -45.34 2.71 -16.78
N CYS A 144 -44.05 2.38 -16.87
CA CYS A 144 -43.49 1.63 -17.99
C CYS A 144 -42.97 0.28 -17.49
N HIS A 145 -43.38 -0.78 -18.19
CA HIS A 145 -43.13 -2.19 -17.92
C HIS A 145 -41.62 -2.54 -17.82
N GLN A 146 -41.27 -3.38 -16.86
CA GLN A 146 -40.00 -4.12 -16.83
C GLN A 146 -40.02 -5.25 -17.87
N PRO A 147 -39.01 -5.40 -18.74
CA PRO A 147 -38.69 -6.70 -19.31
C PRO A 147 -37.78 -7.49 -18.36
N ASN A 148 -37.90 -8.81 -18.46
CA ASN A 148 -37.33 -9.82 -17.58
C ASN A 148 -35.81 -9.74 -17.37
N ARG A 149 -35.44 -10.15 -16.16
CA ARG A 149 -34.10 -10.51 -15.66
C ARG A 149 -33.28 -11.24 -16.75
N GLY A 150 -32.17 -10.64 -17.13
CA GLY A 150 -31.02 -11.34 -17.70
C GLY A 150 -29.91 -11.30 -16.66
N ASP A 151 -29.33 -12.47 -16.38
CA ASP A 151 -28.41 -12.74 -15.28
C ASP A 151 -27.29 -11.71 -15.17
N SER A 152 -27.29 -10.95 -14.07
CA SER A 152 -26.18 -10.10 -13.66
C SER A 152 -25.06 -11.01 -13.13
N VAL A 153 -23.97 -11.13 -13.87
CA VAL A 153 -22.72 -11.72 -13.35
C VAL A 153 -22.20 -10.78 -12.26
N SER A 154 -22.51 -11.08 -11.01
CA SER A 154 -21.92 -10.45 -9.84
C SER A 154 -20.47 -10.89 -9.76
N MET A 155 -19.51 -9.98 -9.98
CA MET A 155 -18.11 -10.29 -9.70
C MET A 155 -17.89 -10.17 -8.20
N ASP A 156 -17.81 -11.33 -7.54
CA ASP A 156 -17.72 -11.48 -6.09
C ASP A 156 -16.27 -11.26 -5.63
N ILE A 157 -16.03 -10.85 -4.39
CA ILE A 157 -14.67 -10.80 -3.82
C ILE A 157 -14.02 -12.19 -3.85
N SER A 158 -14.87 -13.22 -3.81
CA SER A 158 -14.54 -14.63 -4.06
C SER A 158 -13.84 -14.85 -5.40
N ASP A 159 -14.13 -14.08 -6.44
CA ASP A 159 -13.49 -14.21 -7.76
C ASP A 159 -12.04 -13.69 -7.74
N PHE A 160 -11.75 -12.67 -6.91
CA PHE A 160 -10.40 -12.16 -6.70
C PHE A 160 -9.57 -13.12 -5.84
N TYR A 161 -10.19 -13.73 -4.83
CA TYR A 161 -9.58 -14.83 -4.09
C TYR A 161 -9.26 -15.99 -5.01
N GLN A 162 -10.20 -16.41 -5.87
CA GLN A 162 -9.98 -17.50 -6.81
C GLN A 162 -8.82 -17.21 -7.77
N THR A 163 -8.77 -16.00 -8.34
CA THR A 163 -7.66 -15.60 -9.23
C THR A 163 -6.32 -15.66 -8.50
N PHE A 164 -6.25 -15.16 -7.27
CA PHE A 164 -5.03 -15.23 -6.46
C PHE A 164 -4.65 -16.68 -6.13
N PHE A 165 -5.63 -17.52 -5.77
CA PHE A 165 -5.39 -18.92 -5.44
C PHE A 165 -4.87 -19.70 -6.64
N ASP A 166 -5.47 -19.49 -7.83
CA ASP A 166 -5.03 -20.11 -9.08
C ASP A 166 -3.59 -19.65 -9.44
N GLU A 167 -3.31 -18.36 -9.34
CA GLU A 167 -1.96 -17.81 -9.60
C GLU A 167 -0.94 -18.34 -8.58
N ALA A 168 -1.29 -18.40 -7.30
CA ALA A 168 -0.40 -18.89 -6.25
C ALA A 168 -0.11 -20.40 -6.42
N ASP A 169 -1.08 -21.21 -6.82
CA ASP A 169 -0.86 -22.63 -7.14
C ASP A 169 0.13 -22.81 -8.31
N GLU A 170 -0.06 -22.04 -9.39
CA GLU A 170 0.86 -22.06 -10.54
C GLU A 170 2.28 -21.64 -10.12
N LEU A 171 2.41 -20.57 -9.34
CA LEU A 171 3.70 -20.08 -8.85
C LEU A 171 4.39 -21.06 -7.89
N LEU A 172 3.64 -21.76 -7.03
CA LEU A 172 4.17 -22.78 -6.13
C LEU A 172 4.66 -24.02 -6.91
N ALA A 173 3.94 -24.42 -7.96
CA ALA A 173 4.35 -25.50 -8.85
C ALA A 173 5.62 -25.14 -9.65
N ASP A 174 5.69 -23.93 -10.19
CA ASP A 174 6.88 -23.43 -10.89
C ASP A 174 8.07 -23.31 -9.94
N MET A 175 7.85 -22.82 -8.71
CA MET A 175 8.85 -22.74 -7.66
C MET A 175 9.45 -24.11 -7.34
N GLU A 176 8.61 -25.14 -7.19
CA GLU A 176 9.06 -26.52 -6.99
C GLU A 176 9.92 -27.02 -8.14
N GLN A 177 9.44 -26.84 -9.37
CA GLN A 177 10.14 -27.30 -10.56
C GLN A 177 11.52 -26.65 -10.66
N HIS A 178 11.63 -25.35 -10.35
CA HIS A 178 12.90 -24.64 -10.32
C HIS A 178 13.80 -25.11 -9.18
N LEU A 179 13.27 -25.32 -7.97
CA LEU A 179 14.04 -25.80 -6.82
C LEU A 179 14.61 -27.21 -7.06
N LEU A 180 13.84 -28.11 -7.68
CA LEU A 180 14.25 -29.49 -7.95
C LEU A 180 15.40 -29.60 -8.96
N VAL A 181 15.50 -28.67 -9.90
CA VAL A 181 16.55 -28.68 -10.94
C VAL A 181 17.74 -27.79 -10.59
N LEU A 182 17.63 -27.00 -9.52
CA LEU A 182 18.65 -26.06 -9.10
C LEU A 182 19.90 -26.81 -8.62
N GLN A 183 21.07 -26.42 -9.13
CA GLN A 183 22.34 -27.01 -8.70
C GLN A 183 22.93 -26.20 -7.54
N PRO A 184 23.05 -26.75 -6.32
CA PRO A 184 23.49 -25.96 -5.16
C PRO A 184 24.91 -25.36 -5.31
N GLU A 185 25.83 -26.09 -5.93
CA GLU A 185 27.23 -25.65 -6.11
C GLU A 185 27.40 -24.53 -7.17
N ALA A 186 26.44 -24.41 -8.08
CA ALA A 186 26.46 -23.47 -9.19
C ALA A 186 25.01 -23.12 -9.60
N PRO A 187 24.26 -22.41 -8.73
CA PRO A 187 22.86 -22.15 -8.98
C PRO A 187 22.72 -21.22 -10.18
N ASP A 188 21.84 -21.59 -11.11
CA ASP A 188 21.54 -20.74 -12.25
C ASP A 188 20.82 -19.47 -11.80
N ALA A 189 21.32 -18.32 -12.24
CA ALA A 189 20.81 -17.03 -11.80
C ALA A 189 19.39 -16.78 -12.31
N GLU A 190 19.03 -17.30 -13.47
CA GLU A 190 17.67 -17.17 -14.02
C GLU A 190 16.68 -17.98 -13.18
N GLN A 191 17.03 -19.22 -12.82
CA GLN A 191 16.23 -20.07 -11.92
C GLN A 191 16.04 -19.44 -10.54
N LEU A 192 17.11 -18.93 -9.92
CA LEU A 192 16.99 -18.25 -8.62
C LEU A 192 16.10 -17.00 -8.69
N ASN A 193 16.20 -16.22 -9.76
CA ASN A 193 15.35 -15.05 -9.95
C ASN A 193 13.88 -15.44 -10.19
N ALA A 194 13.61 -16.56 -10.88
CA ALA A 194 12.26 -17.08 -11.05
C ALA A 194 11.64 -17.49 -9.70
N ILE A 195 12.38 -18.24 -8.88
CA ILE A 195 11.96 -18.64 -7.52
C ILE A 195 11.69 -17.41 -6.64
N PHE A 196 12.60 -16.42 -6.66
CA PHE A 196 12.43 -15.16 -5.91
C PHE A 196 11.18 -14.41 -6.36
N ARG A 197 10.93 -14.30 -7.67
CA ARG A 197 9.76 -13.60 -8.20
C ARG A 197 8.47 -14.29 -7.80
N ALA A 198 8.42 -15.62 -7.84
CA ALA A 198 7.28 -16.39 -7.36
C ALA A 198 6.99 -16.09 -5.88
N ALA A 199 8.00 -16.17 -5.00
CA ALA A 199 7.83 -15.84 -3.58
C ALA A 199 7.37 -14.39 -3.36
N HIS A 200 7.93 -13.43 -4.10
CA HIS A 200 7.58 -12.02 -4.00
C HIS A 200 6.13 -11.74 -4.44
N SER A 201 5.68 -12.36 -5.53
CA SER A 201 4.30 -12.26 -6.01
C SER A 201 3.31 -12.84 -5.00
N ILE A 202 3.60 -14.03 -4.45
CA ILE A 202 2.76 -14.67 -3.43
C ILE A 202 2.70 -13.80 -2.16
N LYS A 203 3.83 -13.26 -1.69
CA LYS A 203 3.87 -12.33 -0.55
C LYS A 203 3.00 -11.09 -0.80
N GLY A 204 3.08 -10.50 -1.99
CA GLY A 204 2.30 -9.34 -2.38
C GLY A 204 0.79 -9.62 -2.39
N GLY A 205 0.38 -10.76 -2.93
CA GLY A 205 -1.00 -11.24 -2.89
C GLY A 205 -1.47 -11.51 -1.46
N ALA A 206 -0.68 -12.27 -0.68
CA ALA A 206 -0.98 -12.57 0.72
C ALA A 206 -1.18 -11.30 1.55
N GLY A 207 -0.32 -10.28 1.39
CA GLY A 207 -0.49 -8.99 2.06
C GLY A 207 -1.70 -8.19 1.60
N THR A 208 -2.09 -8.30 0.32
CA THR A 208 -3.29 -7.66 -0.22
C THR A 208 -4.57 -8.24 0.38
N PHE A 209 -4.59 -9.56 0.59
CA PHE A 209 -5.77 -10.29 1.09
C PHE A 209 -5.77 -10.48 2.62
N GLY A 210 -4.70 -10.07 3.32
CA GLY A 210 -4.59 -10.18 4.77
C GLY A 210 -4.25 -11.59 5.28
N PHE A 211 -3.66 -12.43 4.42
CA PHE A 211 -3.17 -13.76 4.77
C PHE A 211 -1.84 -13.67 5.49
N SER A 212 -1.89 -13.23 6.75
CA SER A 212 -0.71 -12.90 7.57
C SER A 212 0.28 -14.04 7.72
N VAL A 213 -0.21 -15.27 7.89
CA VAL A 213 0.61 -16.48 8.05
C VAL A 213 1.43 -16.70 6.76
N LEU A 214 0.76 -16.75 5.61
CA LEU A 214 1.39 -16.92 4.31
C LEU A 214 2.31 -15.75 3.96
N GLN A 215 1.92 -14.52 4.29
CA GLN A 215 2.73 -13.32 4.06
C GLN A 215 4.05 -13.36 4.86
N GLU A 216 4.03 -13.78 6.13
CA GLU A 216 5.24 -13.86 6.95
C GLU A 216 6.14 -15.04 6.52
N THR A 217 5.56 -16.21 6.22
CA THR A 217 6.34 -17.36 5.70
C THR A 217 7.05 -17.00 4.40
N THR A 218 6.32 -16.43 3.42
CA THR A 218 6.89 -16.00 2.14
C THR A 218 7.92 -14.88 2.29
N HIS A 219 7.71 -13.95 3.23
CA HIS A 219 8.67 -12.88 3.51
C HIS A 219 10.00 -13.40 4.03
N LEU A 220 10.01 -14.37 4.96
CA LEU A 220 11.25 -14.98 5.45
C LEU A 220 11.98 -15.74 4.34
N MET A 221 11.25 -16.49 3.53
CA MET A 221 11.81 -17.21 2.38
C MET A 221 12.40 -16.24 1.34
N GLU A 222 11.68 -15.16 1.00
CA GLU A 222 12.13 -14.14 0.04
C GLU A 222 13.45 -13.50 0.46
N ASN A 223 13.64 -13.22 1.76
CA ASN A 223 14.89 -12.64 2.27
C ASN A 223 16.07 -13.59 2.09
N LEU A 224 15.90 -14.89 2.36
CA LEU A 224 16.94 -15.90 2.13
C LEU A 224 17.26 -16.08 0.64
N LEU A 225 16.23 -16.06 -0.21
CA LEU A 225 16.41 -16.10 -1.67
C LEU A 225 17.14 -14.84 -2.18
N ASP A 226 16.93 -13.68 -1.55
CA ASP A 226 17.67 -12.46 -1.84
C ASP A 226 19.16 -12.58 -1.47
N GLU A 227 19.47 -13.15 -0.30
CA GLU A 227 20.86 -13.41 0.11
C GLU A 227 21.54 -14.41 -0.85
N ALA A 228 20.83 -15.48 -1.26
CA ALA A 228 21.34 -16.45 -2.21
C ALA A 228 21.64 -15.84 -3.60
N ARG A 229 20.71 -15.07 -4.18
CA ARG A 229 20.89 -14.48 -5.52
C ARG A 229 22.01 -13.43 -5.57
N ARG A 230 22.29 -12.76 -4.45
CA ARG A 230 23.40 -11.79 -4.33
C ARG A 230 24.75 -12.47 -4.11
N GLY A 231 24.76 -13.80 -3.92
CA GLY A 231 25.96 -14.55 -3.56
C GLY A 231 26.41 -14.31 -2.11
N GLU A 232 25.52 -13.80 -1.26
CA GLU A 232 25.76 -13.57 0.17
C GLU A 232 25.55 -14.85 0.99
N MET A 233 24.73 -15.79 0.49
CA MET A 233 24.51 -17.11 1.07
C MET A 233 24.82 -18.22 0.04
N GLN A 234 25.68 -19.16 0.41
CA GLN A 234 26.00 -20.32 -0.44
C GLN A 234 24.93 -21.40 -0.25
N LEU A 235 24.37 -21.88 -1.36
CA LEU A 235 23.36 -22.94 -1.34
C LEU A 235 24.00 -24.32 -1.15
N ASN A 236 23.28 -25.19 -0.47
CA ASN A 236 23.58 -26.62 -0.34
C ASN A 236 22.27 -27.42 -0.40
N THR A 237 22.37 -28.75 -0.41
CA THR A 237 21.20 -29.62 -0.51
C THR A 237 20.22 -29.44 0.66
N ASP A 238 20.71 -29.20 1.88
CA ASP A 238 19.85 -29.01 3.06
C ASP A 238 19.03 -27.72 2.95
N ILE A 239 19.63 -26.66 2.41
CA ILE A 239 18.93 -25.39 2.13
C ILE A 239 17.87 -25.57 1.05
N ILE A 240 18.18 -26.29 -0.04
CA ILE A 240 17.21 -26.56 -1.10
C ILE A 240 16.05 -27.41 -0.56
N ASN A 241 16.34 -28.42 0.27
CA ASN A 241 15.30 -29.22 0.93
C ASN A 241 14.43 -28.37 1.86
N LEU A 242 15.02 -27.43 2.60
CA LEU A 242 14.25 -26.50 3.43
C LEU A 242 13.36 -25.57 2.58
N PHE A 243 13.81 -25.12 1.41
CA PHE A 243 12.96 -24.35 0.50
C PHE A 243 11.82 -25.19 -0.10
N LEU A 244 12.06 -26.47 -0.41
CA LEU A 244 11.01 -27.39 -0.84
C LEU A 244 9.97 -27.61 0.28
N GLU A 245 10.44 -27.82 1.51
CA GLU A 245 9.56 -27.93 2.69
C GLU A 245 8.79 -26.63 2.95
N THR A 246 9.43 -25.47 2.73
CA THR A 246 8.76 -24.17 2.83
C THR A 246 7.66 -24.04 1.79
N LYS A 247 7.92 -24.45 0.54
CA LYS A 247 6.90 -24.49 -0.53
C LYS A 247 5.73 -25.39 -0.12
N ASP A 248 5.99 -26.56 0.47
CA ASP A 248 4.94 -27.50 0.86
C ASP A 248 4.04 -26.89 1.96
N ILE A 249 4.65 -26.25 2.97
CA ILE A 249 3.90 -25.55 4.02
C ILE A 249 3.14 -24.33 3.46
N MET A 250 3.72 -23.60 2.50
CA MET A 250 3.01 -22.51 1.81
C MET A 250 1.78 -23.03 1.04
N GLN A 251 1.87 -24.21 0.41
CA GLN A 251 0.74 -24.86 -0.25
C GLN A 251 -0.35 -25.24 0.75
N GLU A 252 0.02 -25.82 1.90
CA GLU A 252 -0.94 -26.16 2.97
C GLU A 252 -1.64 -24.92 3.53
N GLN A 253 -0.89 -23.83 3.74
CA GLN A 253 -1.45 -22.53 4.17
C GLN A 253 -2.43 -21.98 3.13
N LEU A 254 -2.07 -22.03 1.84
CA LEU A 254 -2.93 -21.58 0.75
C LEU A 254 -4.21 -22.41 0.68
N ASP A 255 -4.12 -23.73 0.84
CA ASP A 255 -5.25 -24.65 0.81
C ASP A 255 -6.19 -24.47 2.01
N ALA A 256 -5.66 -24.12 3.19
CA ALA A 256 -6.46 -23.71 4.34
C ALA A 256 -7.27 -22.45 4.02
N TYR A 257 -6.64 -21.43 3.44
CA TYR A 257 -7.35 -20.20 3.04
C TYR A 257 -8.41 -20.43 1.95
N LYS A 258 -8.15 -21.30 0.96
CA LYS A 258 -9.17 -21.74 -0.02
C LYS A 258 -10.39 -22.35 0.65
N GLN A 259 -10.18 -23.08 1.75
CA GLN A 259 -11.24 -23.72 2.54
C GLN A 259 -11.85 -22.79 3.60
N SER A 260 -11.46 -21.51 3.63
CA SER A 260 -11.85 -20.54 4.67
C SER A 260 -11.50 -21.02 6.09
N GLN A 261 -10.36 -21.70 6.24
CA GLN A 261 -9.79 -22.17 7.50
C GLN A 261 -8.52 -21.39 7.83
N GLU A 262 -8.16 -21.38 9.11
CA GLU A 262 -6.86 -20.89 9.54
C GLU A 262 -5.78 -21.95 9.26
N PRO A 263 -4.60 -21.56 8.77
CA PRO A 263 -3.48 -22.48 8.59
C PRO A 263 -2.99 -23.11 9.90
N ASP A 264 -2.30 -24.24 9.79
CA ASP A 264 -1.74 -24.94 10.95
C ASP A 264 -0.64 -24.12 11.63
N ALA A 265 -0.89 -23.73 12.88
CA ALA A 265 0.02 -22.88 13.66
C ALA A 265 1.35 -23.56 13.99
N ALA A 266 1.34 -24.89 14.21
CA ALA A 266 2.55 -25.62 14.56
C ALA A 266 3.54 -25.68 13.38
N SER A 267 3.02 -25.93 12.18
CA SER A 267 3.79 -25.94 10.93
C SER A 267 4.31 -24.54 10.58
N PHE A 268 3.49 -23.50 10.80
CA PHE A 268 3.91 -22.10 10.66
C PHE A 268 5.07 -21.73 11.61
N ASP A 269 4.94 -22.05 12.90
CA ASP A 269 5.98 -21.74 13.89
C ASP A 269 7.28 -22.49 13.57
N TYR A 270 7.17 -23.77 13.21
CA TYR A 270 8.30 -24.60 12.81
C TYR A 270 9.06 -24.01 11.62
N ILE A 271 8.37 -23.70 10.52
CA ILE A 271 9.05 -23.24 9.29
C ILE A 271 9.66 -21.86 9.48
N CYS A 272 8.98 -20.96 10.20
CA CYS A 272 9.52 -19.64 10.52
C CYS A 272 10.78 -19.76 11.38
N GLN A 273 10.80 -20.69 12.33
CA GLN A 273 11.98 -20.94 13.16
C GLN A 273 13.14 -21.51 12.32
N ALA A 274 12.88 -22.49 11.45
CA ALA A 274 13.88 -23.09 10.58
C ALA A 274 14.52 -22.07 9.63
N LEU A 275 13.70 -21.26 8.94
CA LEU A 275 14.18 -20.20 8.02
C LEU A 275 14.98 -19.13 8.78
N ARG A 276 14.55 -18.74 9.98
CA ARG A 276 15.29 -17.77 10.81
C ARG A 276 16.64 -18.33 11.30
N GLN A 277 16.70 -19.61 11.64
CA GLN A 277 17.97 -20.25 12.01
C GLN A 277 18.92 -20.28 10.82
N LEU A 278 18.44 -20.63 9.63
CA LEU A 278 19.27 -20.59 8.43
C LEU A 278 19.82 -19.18 8.15
N ALA A 279 19.01 -18.14 8.32
CA ALA A 279 19.46 -16.75 8.15
C ALA A 279 20.54 -16.33 9.17
N LEU A 280 20.54 -16.91 10.37
CA LEU A 280 21.58 -16.69 11.38
C LEU A 280 22.87 -17.44 11.03
N GLU A 281 22.75 -18.67 10.56
CA GLU A 281 23.88 -19.51 10.13
C GLU A 281 24.58 -18.90 8.90
N ALA A 282 23.80 -18.40 7.93
CA ALA A 282 24.31 -17.71 6.74
C ALA A 282 25.12 -16.44 7.08
N LYS A 283 24.76 -15.74 8.16
CA LYS A 283 25.48 -14.57 8.66
C LYS A 283 26.75 -14.89 9.44
N GLY A 284 27.04 -16.17 9.69
CA GLY A 284 28.31 -16.60 10.27
C GLY A 284 28.50 -16.23 11.75
N GLU A 285 27.42 -16.08 12.53
CA GLU A 285 27.53 -15.86 13.98
C GLU A 285 27.84 -17.17 14.73
N THR A 286 29.07 -17.67 14.58
CA THR A 286 29.81 -17.98 15.81
C THR A 286 30.26 -16.63 16.38
N PRO A 287 30.15 -16.37 17.70
CA PRO A 287 30.63 -15.12 18.27
C PRO A 287 32.16 -15.10 18.21
N SER A 288 32.71 -14.79 17.04
CA SER A 288 34.10 -14.40 16.87
C SER A 288 34.22 -13.02 17.49
N ALA A 289 34.70 -13.02 18.73
CA ALA A 289 34.87 -11.87 19.60
C ALA A 289 35.95 -10.90 19.10
N VAL A 290 35.98 -10.51 17.82
CA VAL A 290 36.90 -9.49 17.32
C VAL A 290 36.37 -8.74 16.08
N THR A 291 35.10 -8.31 16.06
CA THR A 291 34.70 -7.18 15.19
C THR A 291 33.55 -6.37 15.79
N ARG A 292 33.73 -5.89 17.03
CA ARG A 292 33.18 -4.57 17.38
C ARG A 292 34.22 -3.54 16.98
N LEU A 293 34.23 -3.17 15.70
CA LEU A 293 34.80 -1.89 15.27
C LEU A 293 33.86 -0.78 15.76
N SER A 294 34.03 -0.47 17.04
CA SER A 294 34.02 0.86 17.65
C SER A 294 33.31 1.99 16.88
N VAL A 295 31.97 1.98 16.88
CA VAL A 295 31.18 3.23 16.98
C VAL A 295 30.15 3.09 18.11
N VAL A 296 30.59 2.56 19.25
CA VAL A 296 30.00 2.97 20.53
C VAL A 296 30.90 4.05 21.07
N ALA A 297 30.62 5.30 20.71
CA ALA A 297 31.09 6.42 21.50
C ALA A 297 30.29 6.40 22.81
N LYS A 298 30.80 5.64 23.78
CA LYS A 298 30.54 5.85 25.18
C LYS A 298 31.13 7.22 25.51
N SER A 299 30.29 8.24 25.60
CA SER A 299 30.66 9.48 26.26
C SER A 299 30.75 9.16 27.76
N GLU A 300 31.96 8.95 28.26
CA GLU A 300 32.23 9.14 29.69
C GLU A 300 32.07 10.63 30.04
N PRO A 301 31.69 10.95 31.29
CA PRO A 301 31.21 12.28 31.68
C PRO A 301 32.35 13.28 31.56
N GLN A 302 32.36 14.03 30.46
CA GLN A 302 33.23 15.17 30.28
C GLN A 302 32.53 16.41 30.83
N ASP A 303 33.32 17.17 31.56
CA ASP A 303 32.97 18.38 32.29
C ASP A 303 31.92 19.25 31.61
N GLU A 304 30.94 19.57 32.44
CA GLU A 304 29.88 20.53 32.29
C GLU A 304 30.45 21.94 32.10
N GLN A 305 31.03 22.25 30.94
CA GLN A 305 31.27 23.63 30.49
C GLN A 305 31.68 23.75 29.01
N SER A 306 30.74 24.27 28.23
CA SER A 306 30.98 25.14 27.07
C SER A 306 31.47 24.50 25.75
N ARG A 307 30.53 23.86 25.06
CA ARG A 307 30.31 24.18 23.64
C ARG A 307 28.82 24.51 23.48
N SER A 308 28.49 25.79 23.61
CA SER A 308 27.14 26.35 23.67
C SER A 308 26.27 25.95 22.46
N GLN A 309 25.56 24.83 22.59
CA GLN A 309 24.36 24.57 21.80
C GLN A 309 23.23 25.35 22.45
N SER A 310 23.15 26.66 22.17
CA SER A 310 22.06 27.46 22.67
C SER A 310 20.75 26.91 22.09
N PRO A 311 19.75 26.58 22.94
CA PRO A 311 18.42 26.24 22.48
C PRO A 311 17.95 27.34 21.52
N ARG A 312 17.52 26.96 20.31
CA ARG A 312 17.03 27.93 19.34
C ARG A 312 15.52 28.01 19.48
N ARG A 313 15.04 29.21 19.78
CA ARG A 313 13.61 29.51 19.73
C ARG A 313 13.20 29.70 18.27
N ILE A 314 12.30 28.86 17.79
CA ILE A 314 11.59 29.04 16.54
C ILE A 314 10.30 29.81 16.83
N ILE A 315 9.96 30.77 15.96
CA ILE A 315 8.71 31.52 16.03
C ILE A 315 8.09 31.45 14.65
N LEU A 316 6.96 30.77 14.55
CA LEU A 316 6.11 30.72 13.38
C LEU A 316 5.02 31.78 13.58
N SER A 317 4.85 32.66 12.61
CA SER A 317 3.92 33.79 12.68
C SER A 317 3.05 33.84 11.43
N ARG A 318 1.87 34.46 11.54
CA ARG A 318 0.84 34.54 10.49
C ARG A 318 0.23 33.18 10.16
N LEU A 319 0.05 32.36 11.20
CA LEU A 319 -0.65 31.09 11.13
C LEU A 319 -2.15 31.34 11.02
N LYS A 320 -2.82 30.60 10.14
CA LYS A 320 -4.28 30.63 10.01
C LYS A 320 -4.92 29.88 11.18
N ALA A 321 -6.22 30.10 11.40
CA ALA A 321 -6.98 29.35 12.39
C ALA A 321 -6.86 27.83 12.11
N GLY A 322 -6.45 27.06 13.12
CA GLY A 322 -6.17 25.62 13.03
C GLY A 322 -4.73 25.24 12.68
N GLU A 323 -3.92 26.16 12.11
CA GLU A 323 -2.52 25.87 11.76
C GLU A 323 -1.60 25.85 12.99
N VAL A 324 -1.99 26.50 14.08
CA VAL A 324 -1.19 26.55 15.32
C VAL A 324 -1.07 25.17 15.96
N ASP A 325 -2.16 24.40 16.00
CA ASP A 325 -2.19 23.06 16.58
C ASP A 325 -1.56 22.03 15.60
N LEU A 326 -1.91 22.12 14.32
CA LEU A 326 -1.31 21.27 13.27
C LEU A 326 0.22 21.41 13.21
N LEU A 327 0.74 22.64 13.23
CA LEU A 327 2.19 22.87 13.15
C LEU A 327 2.93 22.51 14.44
N GLU A 328 2.26 22.45 15.58
CA GLU A 328 2.85 21.87 16.79
C GLU A 328 3.03 20.36 16.61
N GLU A 329 2.01 19.66 16.11
CA GLU A 329 2.03 18.21 15.87
C GLU A 329 3.09 17.83 14.82
N GLU A 330 3.13 18.54 13.69
CA GLU A 330 4.11 18.32 12.63
C GLU A 330 5.55 18.59 13.10
N LEU A 331 5.74 19.65 13.90
CA LEU A 331 7.04 19.90 14.52
C LEU A 331 7.41 18.80 15.53
N GLY A 332 6.40 18.19 16.18
CA GLY A 332 6.53 17.03 17.06
C GLY A 332 6.99 15.75 16.36
N HIS A 333 6.57 15.52 15.11
CA HIS A 333 7.08 14.42 14.28
C HIS A 333 8.58 14.55 13.94
N LEU A 334 9.09 15.79 13.88
CA LEU A 334 10.47 16.07 13.52
C LEU A 334 11.42 16.13 14.71
N THR A 335 10.94 16.60 15.87
CA THR A 335 11.75 16.76 17.09
C THR A 335 10.89 17.03 18.32
N THR A 336 11.46 16.86 19.51
CA THR A 336 10.83 17.29 20.76
C THR A 336 10.80 18.82 20.87
N LEU A 337 9.63 19.38 21.17
CA LEU A 337 9.41 20.81 21.38
C LEU A 337 9.35 21.13 22.88
N THR A 338 9.94 22.24 23.30
CA THR A 338 9.88 22.74 24.69
C THR A 338 9.46 24.21 24.70
N ASP A 339 8.88 24.70 25.80
CA ASP A 339 8.42 26.10 25.93
C ASP A 339 7.50 26.56 24.79
N VAL A 340 6.47 25.75 24.52
CA VAL A 340 5.52 26.02 23.44
C VAL A 340 4.53 27.10 23.87
N VAL A 341 4.49 28.20 23.13
CA VAL A 341 3.54 29.30 23.30
C VAL A 341 2.69 29.41 22.03
N LYS A 342 1.39 29.19 22.20
CA LYS A 342 0.37 29.30 21.16
C LYS A 342 -0.29 30.67 21.24
N GLY A 343 -0.08 31.51 20.22
CA GLY A 343 -0.85 32.72 19.97
C GLY A 343 -2.03 32.46 19.02
N ALA A 344 -2.85 33.48 18.78
CA ALA A 344 -3.99 33.36 17.87
C ALA A 344 -3.59 33.09 16.41
N ASP A 345 -2.39 33.53 16.01
CA ASP A 345 -1.82 33.40 14.68
C ASP A 345 -0.31 33.07 14.72
N SER A 346 0.17 32.52 15.84
CA SER A 346 1.59 32.26 16.03
C SER A 346 1.85 31.06 16.91
N LEU A 347 2.97 30.39 16.66
CA LEU A 347 3.48 29.29 17.46
C LEU A 347 4.97 29.54 17.71
N SER A 348 5.37 29.67 18.98
CA SER A 348 6.79 29.71 19.32
C SER A 348 7.16 28.51 20.16
N ALA A 349 8.28 27.88 19.84
CA ALA A 349 8.80 26.74 20.59
C ALA A 349 10.33 26.77 20.62
N ILE A 350 10.92 26.11 21.60
CA ILE A 350 12.37 25.89 21.70
C ILE A 350 12.70 24.51 21.14
N LEU A 351 13.61 24.51 20.16
CA LEU A 351 14.14 23.30 19.54
C LEU A 351 15.46 22.90 20.19
N PRO A 352 15.67 21.61 20.51
CA PRO A 352 16.97 21.11 20.94
C PRO A 352 17.99 21.25 19.79
N GLY A 353 19.16 21.79 20.10
CA GLY A 353 20.20 22.03 19.08
C GLY A 353 20.69 20.71 18.48
N ARG A 354 20.67 20.58 17.14
CA ARG A 354 21.32 19.45 16.46
C ARG A 354 22.84 19.65 16.40
N HIS A 355 23.59 18.59 16.69
CA HIS A 355 25.01 18.49 16.36
C HIS A 355 25.21 18.68 14.86
N ARG A 356 25.96 19.73 14.46
CA ARG A 356 26.55 19.78 13.12
C ARG A 356 27.58 18.65 13.02
N ARG A 357 27.28 17.60 12.24
CA ARG A 357 28.33 16.78 11.65
C ARG A 357 29.01 17.66 10.59
N ARG A 358 30.30 17.95 10.81
CA ARG A 358 31.17 18.53 9.78
C ARG A 358 31.58 17.42 8.81
#